data_AF-A0A2S1LY92-F1
#
_entry.id   AF-A0A2S1LY92-F1
#
_cell.length_a   1.000
_cell.length_b   1.000
_cell.length_c   1.000
_cell.angle_alpha   90.00
_cell.angle_beta   90.00
_cell.angle_gamma   90.00
#
_symmetry.space_group_name_H-M   'P 1'
#
loop_
_entity.id
_entity.type
_entity.pdbx_description
1 polymer ?
#
loop_
_entity_poly.entity_id
_entity_poly.type
_entity_poly.pdbx_seq_one_letter_code
_entity_poly.pdbx_strand_id
1 'polypeptide(L)'
;MTITNLILKIISLYVLLLHPIYLFSLASSHNYFKVTNWRVNFERLKATNKDFREDIKELVAASEDDFLEKFKLCFMIKKSYMDSDILDEYKYLLRKSSQFLIELKSTDPKKAAYILYELNALSLLLSDIKELEIMLSHEESDEVRYYYHEYKDFLLEISLLVTEQINKFYSTIYLLDLKYLQDSFENFMIKFAEHYNSSTKLYSRLYKLYNQYFMTKR
;
A
#
# COMPACT_ATOMS: atom_id res chain seq x y z
N MET A 1 -29.78 7.59 -14.86
CA MET A 1 -28.42 7.11 -14.53
C MET A 1 -27.45 7.88 -15.42
N THR A 2 -26.73 8.84 -14.85
CA THR A 2 -25.96 9.86 -15.58
C THR A 2 -24.66 9.30 -16.15
N ILE A 3 -24.26 9.78 -17.33
CA ILE A 3 -23.07 9.37 -18.09
C ILE A 3 -21.79 9.38 -17.22
N THR A 4 -21.73 10.24 -16.21
CA THR A 4 -20.66 10.32 -15.21
C THR A 4 -20.44 9.01 -14.44
N ASN A 5 -21.50 8.29 -14.09
CA ASN A 5 -21.41 7.00 -13.40
C ASN A 5 -20.89 5.88 -14.32
N LEU A 6 -21.06 6.03 -15.63
CA LEU A 6 -20.53 5.07 -16.61
C LEU A 6 -19.03 5.29 -16.81
N ILE A 7 -18.58 6.56 -16.86
CA ILE A 7 -17.17 6.91 -16.98
C ILE A 7 -16.38 6.47 -15.74
N LEU A 8 -16.90 6.71 -14.54
CA LEU A 8 -16.28 6.21 -13.30
C LEU A 8 -16.17 4.69 -13.29
N LYS A 9 -17.23 3.97 -13.70
CA LYS A 9 -17.19 2.50 -13.80
C LYS A 9 -16.19 1.99 -14.84
N ILE A 10 -16.03 2.68 -15.98
CA ILE A 10 -15.06 2.32 -17.02
C ILE A 10 -13.63 2.55 -16.53
N ILE A 11 -13.36 3.65 -15.82
CA ILE A 11 -12.06 3.91 -15.19
C ILE A 11 -11.76 2.84 -14.13
N SER A 12 -12.73 2.49 -13.28
CA SER A 12 -12.58 1.40 -12.30
C SER A 12 -12.31 0.04 -12.97
N LEU A 13 -12.97 -0.25 -14.10
CA LEU A 13 -12.74 -1.48 -14.86
C LEU A 13 -11.34 -1.50 -15.50
N TYR A 14 -10.83 -0.36 -15.95
CA TYR A 14 -9.48 -0.22 -16.50
C TYR A 14 -8.40 -0.42 -15.44
N VAL A 15 -8.61 0.13 -14.23
CA VAL A 15 -7.72 -0.10 -13.07
C VAL A 15 -7.75 -1.57 -12.64
N LEU A 16 -8.92 -2.23 -12.68
CA LEU A 16 -9.07 -3.66 -12.37
C LEU A 16 -8.41 -4.59 -13.39
N LEU A 17 -8.43 -4.25 -14.68
CA LEU A 17 -7.92 -5.12 -15.75
C LEU A 17 -6.40 -4.98 -15.99
N LEU A 18 -5.81 -3.83 -15.65
CA LEU A 18 -4.36 -3.62 -15.77
C LEU A 18 -3.57 -4.07 -14.53
N HIS A 19 -4.23 -4.19 -13.36
CA HIS A 19 -3.55 -4.51 -12.11
C HIS A 19 -2.93 -5.92 -12.05
N PRO A 20 -3.60 -7.02 -12.46
CA PRO A 20 -3.02 -8.35 -12.38
C PRO A 20 -1.75 -8.47 -13.24
N ILE A 21 -1.74 -7.85 -14.42
CA ILE A 21 -0.64 -7.95 -15.38
C ILE A 21 0.61 -7.19 -14.89
N TYR A 22 0.43 -6.04 -14.21
CA TYR A 22 1.53 -5.34 -13.53
C TYR A 22 1.98 -6.07 -12.25
N LEU A 23 1.08 -6.74 -11.54
CA LEU A 23 1.39 -7.50 -10.32
C LEU A 23 2.23 -8.75 -10.62
N PHE A 24 1.99 -9.44 -11.73
CA PHE A 24 2.81 -10.59 -12.15
C PHE A 24 4.20 -10.17 -12.68
N SER A 25 4.37 -8.95 -13.21
CA SER A 25 5.70 -8.46 -13.63
C SER A 25 6.58 -8.12 -12.41
N LEU A 26 6.00 -7.55 -11.35
CA LEU A 26 6.67 -7.24 -10.08
C LEU A 26 7.05 -8.48 -9.27
N ALA A 27 6.27 -9.56 -9.33
CA ALA A 27 6.58 -10.82 -8.65
C ALA A 27 7.77 -11.58 -9.27
N SER A 28 8.18 -11.24 -10.50
CA SER A 28 9.15 -12.05 -11.24
C SER A 28 10.63 -11.70 -11.02
N SER A 29 11.00 -10.62 -10.33
CA SER A 29 12.40 -10.50 -9.86
C SER A 29 12.60 -9.42 -8.78
N HIS A 30 13.26 -9.82 -7.69
CA HIS A 30 13.85 -9.02 -6.60
C HIS A 30 12.92 -8.64 -5.42
N ASN A 31 13.14 -9.32 -4.28
CA ASN A 31 12.76 -8.82 -2.96
C ASN A 31 13.43 -7.45 -2.70
N TYR A 32 12.78 -6.34 -3.07
CA TYR A 32 13.28 -4.99 -2.84
C TYR A 32 13.10 -4.60 -1.37
N PHE A 33 14.10 -4.88 -0.54
CA PHE A 33 14.19 -4.28 0.78
C PHE A 33 14.38 -2.75 0.64
N LYS A 34 13.53 -1.99 1.34
CA LYS A 34 13.66 -0.54 1.48
C LYS A 34 14.76 -0.25 2.48
N VAL A 35 15.62 0.72 2.17
CA VAL A 35 16.68 1.16 3.08
C VAL A 35 16.17 2.29 3.96
N THR A 36 16.68 2.39 5.19
CA THR A 36 16.29 3.45 6.15
C THR A 36 16.69 4.85 5.70
N ASN A 37 17.76 4.97 4.90
CA ASN A 37 18.15 6.25 4.30
C ASN A 37 17.35 6.51 3.02
N TRP A 38 16.37 7.41 3.13
CA TRP A 38 15.46 7.72 2.03
C TRP A 38 16.16 8.30 0.79
N ARG A 39 17.21 9.12 0.95
CA ARG A 39 17.94 9.74 -0.19
C ARG A 39 18.64 8.68 -1.01
N VAL A 40 19.29 7.73 -0.33
CA VAL A 40 19.95 6.61 -0.99
C VAL A 40 18.91 5.77 -1.74
N ASN A 41 17.75 5.50 -1.14
CA ASN A 41 16.68 4.78 -1.82
C ASN A 41 16.14 5.54 -3.03
N PHE A 42 15.88 6.84 -2.88
CA PHE A 42 15.35 7.72 -3.91
C PHE A 42 16.28 7.77 -5.12
N GLU A 43 17.58 8.06 -4.92
CA GLU A 43 18.53 8.15 -6.03
C GLU A 43 18.76 6.78 -6.69
N ARG A 44 18.76 5.69 -5.91
CA ARG A 44 18.79 4.33 -6.44
C ARG A 44 17.60 4.07 -7.36
N LEU A 45 16.38 4.28 -6.87
CA LEU A 45 15.14 4.06 -7.65
C LEU A 45 15.10 4.97 -8.87
N LYS A 46 15.48 6.23 -8.71
CA LYS A 46 15.58 7.21 -9.81
C LYS A 46 16.55 6.76 -10.88
N ALA A 47 17.67 6.12 -10.55
CA ALA A 47 18.61 5.60 -11.53
C ALA A 47 18.06 4.34 -12.23
N THR A 48 17.48 3.40 -11.47
CA THR A 48 17.21 2.05 -11.97
C THR A 48 15.78 1.81 -12.48
N ASN A 49 14.81 2.61 -12.07
CA ASN A 49 13.39 2.36 -12.33
C ASN A 49 12.78 3.51 -13.14
N LYS A 50 12.30 3.20 -14.36
CA LYS A 50 11.67 4.17 -15.27
C LYS A 50 10.31 4.62 -14.75
N ASP A 51 9.49 3.67 -14.33
CA ASP A 51 8.13 3.92 -13.83
C ASP A 51 8.18 4.82 -12.60
N PHE A 52 9.12 4.58 -11.68
CA PHE A 52 9.38 5.46 -10.54
C PHE A 52 9.66 6.91 -10.96
N ARG A 53 10.46 7.13 -12.01
CA ARG A 53 10.74 8.50 -12.48
C ARG A 53 9.50 9.18 -13.04
N GLU A 54 8.66 8.42 -13.74
CA GLU A 54 7.41 8.92 -14.32
C GLU A 54 6.40 9.24 -13.21
N ASP A 55 6.22 8.35 -12.24
CA ASP A 55 5.36 8.54 -11.07
C ASP A 55 5.76 9.77 -10.26
N ILE A 56 7.06 9.91 -9.93
CA ILE A 56 7.55 11.07 -9.20
C ILE A 56 7.32 12.36 -9.99
N LYS A 57 7.53 12.36 -11.31
CA LYS A 57 7.28 13.53 -12.15
C LYS A 57 5.80 13.90 -12.15
N GLU A 58 4.90 12.92 -12.26
CA GLU A 58 3.46 13.13 -12.20
C GLU A 58 3.04 13.71 -10.85
N LEU A 59 3.49 13.12 -9.74
CA LEU A 59 3.15 13.57 -8.38
C LEU A 59 3.69 14.98 -8.07
N VAL A 60 4.88 15.32 -8.58
CA VAL A 60 5.44 16.67 -8.46
C VAL A 60 4.56 17.68 -9.22
N ALA A 61 4.13 17.33 -10.43
CA ALA A 61 3.31 18.18 -11.29
C ALA A 61 1.82 18.22 -10.93
N ALA A 62 1.33 17.25 -10.15
CA ALA A 62 -0.06 17.15 -9.75
C ALA A 62 -0.54 18.40 -9.00
N SER A 63 -1.79 18.78 -9.25
CA SER A 63 -2.50 19.80 -8.47
C SER A 63 -2.59 19.36 -7.00
N GLU A 64 -2.84 20.30 -6.09
CA GLU A 64 -3.03 19.97 -4.67
C GLU A 64 -4.20 18.99 -4.48
N ASP A 65 -5.31 19.20 -5.20
CA ASP A 65 -6.49 18.33 -5.14
C ASP A 65 -6.18 16.90 -5.61
N ASP A 66 -5.52 16.75 -6.77
CA ASP A 66 -5.15 15.43 -7.30
C ASP A 66 -4.13 14.72 -6.39
N PHE A 67 -3.19 15.48 -5.83
CA PHE A 67 -2.19 14.96 -4.92
C PHE A 67 -2.83 14.44 -3.62
N LEU A 68 -3.75 15.22 -3.04
CA LEU A 68 -4.48 14.81 -1.85
C LEU A 68 -5.45 13.67 -2.12
N GLU A 69 -6.05 13.60 -3.30
CA GLU A 69 -6.92 12.48 -3.66
C GLU A 69 -6.13 11.16 -3.73
N LYS A 70 -4.97 11.15 -4.37
CA LYS A 70 -4.06 9.99 -4.35
C LYS A 70 -3.63 9.64 -2.92
N PHE A 71 -3.40 10.63 -2.07
CA PHE A 71 -3.08 10.39 -0.66
C PHE A 71 -4.23 9.73 0.11
N LYS A 72 -5.48 10.18 -0.10
CA LYS A 72 -6.67 9.55 0.51
C LYS A 72 -6.80 8.08 0.13
N LEU A 73 -6.53 7.73 -1.12
CA LEU A 73 -6.59 6.34 -1.59
C LEU A 73 -5.62 5.43 -0.82
N CYS A 74 -4.51 5.95 -0.30
CA CYS A 74 -3.57 5.18 0.53
C CYS A 74 -4.20 4.68 1.85
N PHE A 75 -5.28 5.29 2.32
CA PHE A 75 -6.01 4.85 3.52
C PHE A 75 -7.00 3.69 3.22
N MET A 76 -7.24 3.37 1.95
CA MET A 76 -8.19 2.34 1.54
C MET A 76 -7.56 0.94 1.48
N ILE A 77 -6.90 0.53 2.57
CA ILE A 77 -6.21 -0.78 2.62
C ILE A 77 -7.22 -1.94 2.54
N LYS A 78 -8.41 -1.77 3.13
CA LYS A 78 -9.50 -2.72 2.99
C LYS A 78 -10.20 -2.42 1.66
N LYS A 79 -10.07 -3.33 0.66
CA LYS A 79 -10.72 -3.25 -0.67
C LYS A 79 -12.27 -3.24 -0.64
N SER A 80 -12.89 -3.14 0.53
CA SER A 80 -14.29 -2.70 0.66
C SER A 80 -14.36 -1.22 0.26
N TYR A 81 -14.45 -0.95 -1.05
CA TYR A 81 -14.63 0.39 -1.63
C TYR A 81 -15.95 1.09 -1.19
N MET A 82 -16.67 0.51 -0.23
CA MET A 82 -17.91 1.01 0.36
C MET A 82 -17.77 1.37 1.85
N ASP A 83 -16.63 1.11 2.50
CA ASP A 83 -16.42 1.53 3.88
C ASP A 83 -16.00 3.01 3.95
N SER A 84 -16.98 3.90 3.74
CA SER A 84 -16.86 5.29 4.20
C SER A 84 -16.44 5.38 5.67
N ASP A 85 -16.75 4.34 6.44
CA ASP A 85 -16.49 4.24 7.88
C ASP A 85 -14.99 4.26 8.22
N ILE A 86 -14.11 3.75 7.34
CA ILE A 86 -12.65 3.81 7.56
C ILE A 86 -12.14 5.24 7.39
N LEU A 87 -12.63 5.96 6.37
CA LEU A 87 -12.30 7.38 6.21
C LEU A 87 -12.77 8.17 7.42
N ASP A 88 -13.93 7.83 7.96
CA ASP A 88 -14.51 8.43 9.15
C ASP A 88 -13.67 8.20 10.42
N GLU A 89 -13.18 6.98 10.63
CA GLU A 89 -12.29 6.62 11.75
C GLU A 89 -10.99 7.44 11.73
N TYR A 90 -10.42 7.65 10.53
CA TYR A 90 -9.13 8.32 10.36
C TYR A 90 -9.21 9.78 9.90
N LYS A 91 -10.40 10.42 9.93
CA LYS A 91 -10.62 11.83 9.53
C LYS A 91 -9.58 12.80 10.09
N TYR A 92 -9.31 12.70 11.40
CA TYR A 92 -8.34 13.57 12.06
C TYR A 92 -6.93 13.36 11.52
N LEU A 93 -6.51 12.09 11.41
CA LEU A 93 -5.19 11.72 10.91
C LEU A 93 -5.01 12.16 9.46
N LEU A 94 -6.01 11.89 8.61
CA LEU A 94 -6.02 12.29 7.21
C LEU A 94 -5.89 13.81 7.06
N ARG A 95 -6.65 14.60 7.83
CA ARG A 95 -6.53 16.07 7.82
C ARG A 95 -5.14 16.55 8.24
N LYS A 96 -4.62 16.03 9.36
CA LYS A 96 -3.30 16.41 9.90
C LYS A 96 -2.19 16.11 8.89
N SER A 97 -2.17 14.89 8.37
CA SER A 97 -1.15 14.42 7.42
C SER A 97 -1.28 15.08 6.04
N SER A 98 -2.50 15.43 5.61
CA SER A 98 -2.71 16.24 4.39
C SER A 98 -2.07 17.62 4.52
N GLN A 99 -2.26 18.31 5.65
CA GLN A 99 -1.61 19.61 5.90
C GLN A 99 -0.08 19.51 5.87
N PHE A 100 0.47 18.46 6.50
CA PHE A 100 1.90 18.17 6.44
C PHE A 100 2.38 18.00 4.99
N LEU A 101 1.66 17.21 4.19
CA LEU A 101 2.06 16.90 2.82
C LEU A 101 1.98 18.10 1.88
N ILE A 102 0.98 18.97 2.05
CA ILE A 102 0.87 20.22 1.27
C ILE A 102 2.01 21.17 1.62
N GLU A 103 2.31 21.36 2.91
CA GLU A 103 3.45 22.18 3.32
C GLU A 103 4.78 21.59 2.83
N LEU A 104 4.93 20.26 2.89
CA LEU A 104 6.11 19.61 2.36
C LEU A 104 6.19 19.77 0.84
N LYS A 105 5.07 19.73 0.12
CA LYS A 105 5.05 19.89 -1.34
C LYS A 105 5.40 21.32 -1.75
N SER A 106 4.99 22.33 -0.99
CA SER A 106 5.32 23.73 -1.28
C SER A 106 6.82 24.02 -1.07
N THR A 107 7.46 23.34 -0.11
CA THR A 107 8.87 23.53 0.25
C THR A 107 9.83 22.58 -0.48
N ASP A 108 9.47 21.30 -0.62
CA ASP A 108 10.22 20.24 -1.30
C ASP A 108 9.27 19.24 -2.00
N PRO A 109 8.81 19.57 -3.23
CA PRO A 109 7.86 18.76 -3.98
C PRO A 109 8.32 17.31 -4.19
N LYS A 110 9.64 17.08 -4.28
CA LYS A 110 10.20 15.74 -4.51
C LYS A 110 10.08 14.87 -3.27
N LYS A 111 10.31 15.42 -2.07
CA LYS A 111 10.07 14.69 -0.81
C LYS A 111 8.60 14.33 -0.65
N ALA A 112 7.70 15.29 -0.88
CA ALA A 112 6.26 15.04 -0.80
C ALA A 112 5.83 13.94 -1.79
N ALA A 113 6.24 14.06 -3.05
CA ALA A 113 5.98 13.03 -4.07
C ALA A 113 6.53 11.66 -3.67
N TYR A 114 7.73 11.61 -3.09
CA TYR A 114 8.34 10.37 -2.65
C TYR A 114 7.62 9.72 -1.47
N ILE A 115 7.14 10.50 -0.48
CA ILE A 115 6.29 9.96 0.60
C ILE A 115 5.03 9.32 0.01
N LEU A 116 4.36 10.03 -0.90
CA LEU A 116 3.11 9.55 -1.49
C LEU A 116 3.34 8.29 -2.34
N TYR A 117 4.42 8.25 -3.12
CA TYR A 117 4.82 7.05 -3.87
C TYR A 117 5.03 5.85 -2.94
N GLU A 118 5.78 6.04 -1.85
CA GLU A 118 6.07 4.97 -0.89
C GLU A 118 4.81 4.53 -0.13
N LEU A 119 3.97 5.47 0.32
CA LEU A 119 2.69 5.17 0.97
C LEU A 119 1.77 4.34 0.09
N ASN A 120 1.64 4.72 -1.19
CA ASN A 120 0.85 3.97 -2.15
C ASN A 120 1.39 2.54 -2.34
N ALA A 121 2.71 2.37 -2.42
CA ALA A 121 3.33 1.06 -2.54
C ALA A 121 3.06 0.18 -1.31
N LEU A 122 3.09 0.75 -0.09
CA LEU A 122 2.80 0.01 1.13
C LEU A 122 1.31 -0.28 1.28
N SER A 123 0.42 0.66 0.95
CA SER A 123 -1.03 0.43 1.03
C SER A 123 -1.46 -0.69 0.10
N LEU A 124 -0.96 -0.71 -1.14
CA LEU A 124 -1.20 -1.79 -2.09
C LEU A 124 -0.68 -3.14 -1.57
N LEU A 125 0.54 -3.18 -1.03
CA LEU A 125 1.09 -4.40 -0.42
C LEU A 125 0.21 -4.92 0.73
N LEU A 126 -0.28 -4.03 1.61
CA LEU A 126 -1.16 -4.41 2.72
C LEU A 126 -2.53 -4.88 2.21
N SER A 127 -3.06 -4.26 1.15
CA SER A 127 -4.29 -4.73 0.51
C SER A 127 -4.13 -6.13 -0.08
N ASP A 128 -3.00 -6.40 -0.75
CA ASP A 128 -2.72 -7.72 -1.32
C ASP A 128 -2.50 -8.79 -0.24
N ILE A 129 -1.82 -8.43 0.86
CA ILE A 129 -1.73 -9.28 2.05
C ILE A 129 -3.13 -9.65 2.56
N LYS A 130 -4.04 -8.66 2.65
CA LYS A 130 -5.39 -8.89 3.16
C LYS A 130 -6.23 -9.76 2.21
N GLU A 131 -6.07 -9.56 0.90
CA GLU A 131 -6.72 -10.39 -0.11
C GLU A 131 -6.22 -11.83 -0.09
N LEU A 132 -4.90 -12.04 0.02
CA LEU A 132 -4.34 -13.39 0.18
C LEU A 132 -4.83 -14.09 1.45
N GLU A 133 -4.94 -13.36 2.56
CA GLU A 133 -5.51 -13.88 3.80
C GLU A 133 -6.96 -14.36 3.60
N ILE A 134 -7.78 -13.56 2.90
CA ILE A 134 -9.17 -13.92 2.57
C ILE A 134 -9.22 -15.15 1.66
N MET A 135 -8.38 -15.19 0.62
CA MET A 135 -8.31 -16.31 -0.32
C MET A 135 -7.93 -17.63 0.35
N LEU A 136 -7.20 -17.58 1.47
CA LEU A 136 -6.80 -18.73 2.27
C LEU A 136 -7.85 -19.12 3.33
N SER A 137 -8.83 -18.25 3.58
CA SER A 137 -9.86 -18.47 4.59
C SER A 137 -10.87 -19.53 4.15
N HIS A 138 -11.37 -20.30 5.12
CA HIS A 138 -12.23 -21.46 4.88
C HIS A 138 -13.45 -21.19 3.97
N GLU A 139 -13.94 -19.95 3.91
CA GLU A 139 -15.18 -19.61 3.20
C GLU A 139 -14.98 -19.41 1.68
N GLU A 140 -13.74 -19.32 1.20
CA GLU A 140 -13.48 -18.86 -0.17
C GLU A 140 -13.80 -19.89 -1.27
N SER A 141 -13.43 -21.17 -1.08
CA SER A 141 -13.66 -22.21 -2.09
C SER A 141 -13.65 -23.64 -1.55
N ASP A 142 -14.19 -24.58 -2.32
CA ASP A 142 -14.14 -26.03 -2.00
C ASP A 142 -12.71 -26.55 -1.82
N GLU A 143 -11.79 -26.11 -2.68
CA GLU A 143 -10.37 -26.48 -2.62
C GLU A 143 -9.72 -25.96 -1.34
N VAL A 144 -10.04 -24.72 -0.96
CA VAL A 144 -9.58 -24.12 0.31
C VAL A 144 -10.15 -24.88 1.51
N ARG A 145 -11.44 -25.22 1.52
CA ARG A 145 -12.06 -26.02 2.58
C ARG A 145 -11.38 -27.37 2.78
N TYR A 146 -11.00 -28.02 1.68
CA TYR A 146 -10.32 -29.31 1.72
C TYR A 146 -8.99 -29.23 2.47
N TYR A 147 -8.14 -28.24 2.18
CA TYR A 147 -6.82 -28.08 2.78
C TYR A 147 -6.79 -27.24 4.06
N TYR A 148 -7.87 -26.55 4.40
CA TYR A 148 -7.90 -25.58 5.50
C TYR A 148 -7.40 -26.14 6.83
N HIS A 149 -7.75 -27.39 7.14
CA HIS A 149 -7.33 -28.06 8.38
C HIS A 149 -5.80 -28.22 8.51
N GLU A 150 -5.06 -28.20 7.39
CA GLU A 150 -3.60 -28.33 7.37
C GLU A 150 -2.87 -27.04 7.78
N TYR A 151 -3.49 -25.87 7.58
CA TYR A 151 -2.82 -24.59 7.78
C TYR A 151 -3.62 -23.55 8.58
N LYS A 152 -4.82 -23.88 9.06
CA LYS A 152 -5.71 -22.97 9.82
C LYS A 152 -5.01 -22.26 10.99
N ASP A 153 -4.19 -22.96 11.77
CA ASP A 153 -3.58 -22.42 12.98
C ASP A 153 -2.50 -21.39 12.61
N PHE A 154 -1.75 -21.68 11.54
CA PHE A 154 -0.80 -20.72 10.96
C PHE A 154 -1.53 -19.52 10.35
N LEU A 155 -2.66 -19.71 9.66
CA LEU A 155 -3.44 -18.60 9.11
C LEU A 155 -3.96 -17.69 10.23
N LEU A 156 -4.44 -18.24 11.35
CA LEU A 156 -4.88 -17.47 12.52
C LEU A 156 -3.75 -16.60 13.11
N GLU A 157 -2.53 -17.16 13.25
CA GLU A 157 -1.36 -16.38 13.69
C GLU A 157 -1.06 -15.24 12.70
N ILE A 158 -1.10 -15.54 11.40
CA ILE A 158 -0.85 -14.55 10.36
C ILE A 158 -1.92 -13.46 10.35
N SER A 159 -3.20 -13.78 10.52
CA SER A 159 -4.30 -12.80 10.60
C SER A 159 -4.10 -11.74 11.68
N LEU A 160 -3.56 -12.14 12.84
CA LEU A 160 -3.18 -11.21 13.90
C LEU A 160 -2.07 -10.27 13.42
N LEU A 161 -1.03 -10.82 12.80
CA LEU A 161 0.08 -10.04 12.24
C LEU A 161 -0.38 -9.08 11.12
N VAL A 162 -1.33 -9.48 10.27
CA VAL A 162 -1.92 -8.60 9.25
C VAL A 162 -2.58 -7.40 9.91
N THR A 163 -3.39 -7.63 10.94
CA THR A 163 -4.05 -6.56 11.70
C THR A 163 -3.03 -5.63 12.35
N GLU A 164 -1.96 -6.18 12.93
CA GLU A 164 -0.86 -5.38 13.49
C GLU A 164 -0.16 -4.52 12.43
N GLN A 165 0.11 -5.04 11.23
CA GLN A 165 0.73 -4.25 10.16
C GLN A 165 -0.20 -3.12 9.69
N ILE A 166 -1.52 -3.37 9.57
CA ILE A 166 -2.47 -2.32 9.22
C ILE A 166 -2.50 -1.21 10.28
N ASN A 167 -2.55 -1.57 11.57
CA ASN A 167 -2.50 -0.58 12.65
C ASN A 167 -1.16 0.18 12.66
N LYS A 168 -0.06 -0.51 12.35
CA LYS A 168 1.27 0.08 12.21
C LYS A 168 1.35 1.05 11.03
N PHE A 169 0.58 0.85 9.97
CA PHE A 169 0.50 1.78 8.83
C PHE A 169 0.00 3.15 9.30
N TYR A 170 -1.17 3.18 9.94
CA TYR A 170 -1.78 4.41 10.42
C TYR A 170 -0.94 5.08 11.52
N SER A 171 -0.34 4.30 12.43
CA SER A 171 0.55 4.86 13.45
C SER A 171 1.85 5.42 12.87
N THR A 172 2.34 4.87 11.75
CA THR A 172 3.49 5.44 11.02
C THR A 172 3.10 6.77 10.38
N ILE A 173 1.93 6.87 9.73
CA ILE A 173 1.41 8.13 9.17
C ILE A 173 1.23 9.19 10.27
N TYR A 174 0.88 8.79 11.49
CA TYR A 174 0.72 9.70 12.63
C TYR A 174 1.99 10.51 12.98
N LEU A 175 3.17 10.01 12.58
CA LEU A 175 4.47 10.70 12.76
C LEU A 175 4.61 11.95 11.89
N LEU A 176 3.81 12.10 10.84
CA LEU A 176 3.78 13.28 9.97
C LEU A 176 3.17 14.45 10.75
N ASP A 177 4.03 15.26 11.37
CA ASP A 177 3.65 16.41 12.19
C ASP A 177 4.21 17.71 11.59
N LEU A 178 3.29 18.62 11.26
CA LEU A 178 3.61 19.89 10.62
C LEU A 178 4.53 20.76 11.50
N LYS A 179 4.40 20.66 12.82
CA LYS A 179 5.20 21.44 13.77
C LYS A 179 6.70 21.16 13.65
N TYR A 180 7.06 19.95 13.22
CA TYR A 180 8.43 19.46 13.13
C TYR A 180 8.73 18.91 11.72
N LEU A 181 8.31 19.63 10.67
CA LEU A 181 8.26 19.17 9.28
C LEU A 181 9.45 18.25 8.87
N GLN A 182 10.68 18.72 9.03
CA GLN A 182 11.88 17.98 8.61
C GLN A 182 12.19 16.79 9.52
N ASP A 183 12.08 16.93 10.84
CA ASP A 183 12.36 15.84 11.79
C ASP A 183 11.28 14.75 11.71
N SER A 184 10.02 15.15 11.56
CA SER A 184 8.89 14.26 11.34
C SER A 184 9.04 13.48 10.04
N PHE A 185 9.50 14.12 8.97
CA PHE A 185 9.80 13.43 7.71
C PHE A 185 10.88 12.35 7.88
N GLU A 186 12.03 12.70 8.46
CA GLU A 186 13.14 11.74 8.61
C GLU A 186 12.74 10.56 9.53
N ASN A 187 12.05 10.86 10.65
CA ASN A 187 11.52 9.83 11.54
C ASN A 187 10.48 8.94 10.87
N PHE A 188 9.57 9.53 10.09
CA PHE A 188 8.61 8.79 9.28
C PHE A 188 9.32 7.84 8.31
N MET A 189 10.32 8.30 7.56
CA MET A 189 10.99 7.48 6.56
C MET A 189 11.70 6.26 7.16
N ILE A 190 12.31 6.41 8.34
CA ILE A 190 12.94 5.30 9.07
C ILE A 190 11.87 4.25 9.45
N LYS A 191 10.79 4.69 10.10
CA LYS A 191 9.71 3.80 10.55
C LYS A 191 8.95 3.16 9.40
N PHE A 192 8.78 3.91 8.32
CA PHE A 192 8.18 3.42 7.07
C PHE A 192 9.03 2.31 6.46
N ALA A 193 10.35 2.48 6.33
CA ALA A 193 11.21 1.46 5.75
C ALA A 193 11.21 0.17 6.60
N GLU A 194 11.24 0.29 7.92
CA GLU A 194 11.08 -0.84 8.84
C GLU A 194 9.75 -1.57 8.62
N HIS A 195 8.65 -0.81 8.46
CA HIS A 195 7.33 -1.35 8.23
C HIS A 195 7.21 -2.05 6.87
N TYR A 196 7.61 -1.39 5.78
CA TYR A 196 7.57 -1.98 4.44
C TYR A 196 8.30 -3.32 4.38
N ASN A 197 9.49 -3.39 5.00
CA ASN A 197 10.28 -4.61 5.06
C ASN A 197 9.61 -5.71 5.91
N SER A 198 8.91 -5.37 6.99
CA SER A 198 8.15 -6.37 7.77
C SER A 198 6.93 -6.87 6.99
N SER A 199 6.19 -5.99 6.33
CA SER A 199 5.03 -6.36 5.50
C SER A 199 5.44 -7.23 4.31
N THR A 200 6.58 -6.95 3.67
CA THR A 200 7.10 -7.77 2.57
C THR A 200 7.40 -9.21 3.02
N LYS A 201 7.93 -9.39 4.23
CA LYS A 201 8.16 -10.73 4.81
C LYS A 201 6.84 -11.44 5.10
N LEU A 202 5.84 -10.72 5.61
CA LEU A 202 4.51 -11.27 5.86
C LEU A 202 3.84 -11.73 4.55
N TYR A 203 3.87 -10.89 3.53
CA TYR A 203 3.40 -11.23 2.18
C TYR A 203 4.07 -12.50 1.64
N SER A 204 5.40 -12.57 1.74
CA SER A 204 6.15 -13.75 1.27
C SER A 204 5.73 -15.05 1.97
N ARG A 205 5.39 -14.99 3.27
CA ARG A 205 4.90 -16.14 4.04
C ARG A 205 3.52 -16.59 3.57
N LEU A 206 2.59 -15.65 3.41
CA LEU A 206 1.25 -15.93 2.88
C LEU A 206 1.30 -16.47 1.45
N TYR A 207 2.09 -15.85 0.59
CA TYR A 207 2.22 -16.27 -0.79
C TYR A 207 2.82 -17.67 -0.93
N LYS A 208 3.81 -18.01 -0.09
CA LYS A 208 4.36 -19.38 -0.04
C LYS A 208 3.28 -20.39 0.36
N LEU A 209 2.46 -20.06 1.36
CA LEU A 209 1.36 -20.93 1.79
C LEU A 209 0.35 -21.11 0.65
N TYR A 210 -0.06 -20.02 0.01
CA TYR A 210 -0.98 -20.05 -1.13
C TYR A 210 -0.45 -20.93 -2.26
N ASN A 211 0.82 -20.78 -2.63
CA ASN A 211 1.41 -21.58 -3.70
C ASN A 211 1.51 -23.07 -3.38
N GLN A 212 1.84 -23.41 -2.14
CA GLN A 212 1.96 -24.80 -1.67
C GLN A 212 0.64 -25.57 -1.81
N TYR A 213 -0.49 -24.90 -1.62
CA TYR A 213 -1.80 -25.53 -1.58
C TYR A 213 -2.62 -25.36 -2.87
N PHE A 214 -2.44 -24.25 -3.60
CA PHE A 214 -3.38 -23.86 -4.67
C PHE A 214 -2.75 -23.63 -6.05
N MET A 215 -1.42 -23.46 -6.15
CA MET A 215 -0.75 -23.20 -7.45
C MET A 215 0.10 -24.38 -7.96
N THR A 216 0.67 -25.19 -7.07
CA THR A 216 1.57 -26.30 -7.46
C THR A 216 0.89 -27.66 -7.62
N LYS A 217 -0.43 -27.76 -7.36
CA LYS A 217 -1.21 -29.01 -7.51
C LYS A 217 -2.09 -29.06 -8.76
N ARG A 218 -1.92 -28.15 -9.71
CA ARG A 218 -2.58 -28.17 -11.04
C ARG A 218 -1.69 -28.83 -12.09
#